data_AF-A0A2E1PG41-F1
#
_entry.id   AF-A0A2E1PG41-F1
#
_cell.length_a   1.000
_cell.length_b   1.000
_cell.length_c   1.000
_cell.angle_alpha   90.00
_cell.angle_beta   90.00
_cell.angle_gamma   90.00
#
_symmetry.space_group_name_H-M   'P 1'
#
loop_
_entity.id
_entity.type
_entity.pdbx_description
1 polymer ?
#
loop_
_entity_poly.entity_id
_entity_poly.type
_entity_poly.pdbx_seq_one_letter_code
_entity_poly.pdbx_strand_id
1 'polypeptide(L)'
;MTSDNPLVDTQILLNLYKVYLKGKYDFVSNSIKRTFPIGTDIRIFSLKKLIKYSKKVYGKKREHTCYYFLKNKHNIKRFNLDAQKKHNRPDLRITLDYPEDFKLIKKIFIFFNKKYKYFDLSKIISFVDKNPKYKKLNSKYAKHYEL
;
A
#
# COMPACT_ATOMS: atom_id res chain seq x y z
N MET A 1 -2.69 -6.84 -3.79
CA MET A 1 -1.26 -6.53 -3.55
C MET A 1 -0.55 -6.54 -4.90
N THR A 2 0.65 -6.00 -4.98
CA THR A 2 1.50 -6.01 -6.18
C THR A 2 2.89 -6.52 -5.78
N SER A 3 3.59 -7.17 -6.70
CA SER A 3 4.84 -7.89 -6.40
C SER A 3 6.04 -6.99 -6.13
N ASP A 4 5.96 -5.72 -6.53
CA ASP A 4 6.91 -4.64 -6.27
C ASP A 4 6.89 -4.12 -4.81
N ASN A 5 6.03 -4.69 -3.95
CA ASN A 5 5.85 -4.27 -2.56
C ASN A 5 6.30 -5.37 -1.58
N PRO A 6 7.62 -5.58 -1.39
CA PRO A 6 8.15 -6.68 -0.59
C PRO A 6 7.99 -6.50 0.92
N LEU A 7 7.61 -5.31 1.38
CA LEU A 7 7.54 -4.93 2.79
C LEU A 7 6.10 -4.70 3.28
N VAL A 8 5.10 -5.28 2.61
CA VAL A 8 3.70 -5.20 3.04
C VAL A 8 3.52 -5.88 4.41
N ASP A 9 2.82 -5.19 5.30
CA ASP A 9 2.53 -5.67 6.65
C ASP A 9 1.21 -6.47 6.68
N THR A 10 1.29 -7.75 7.05
CA THR A 10 0.14 -8.65 7.17
C THR A 10 -0.92 -8.15 8.16
N GLN A 11 -0.56 -7.34 9.16
CA GLN A 11 -1.54 -6.78 10.08
C GLN A 11 -2.48 -5.80 9.39
N ILE A 12 -1.99 -5.05 8.39
CA ILE A 12 -2.83 -4.17 7.57
C ILE A 12 -3.82 -5.01 6.76
N LEU A 13 -3.35 -6.13 6.18
CA LEU A 13 -4.20 -7.08 5.45
C LEU A 13 -5.33 -7.61 6.35
N LEU A 14 -4.98 -8.10 7.53
CA LEU A 14 -5.94 -8.67 8.48
C LEU A 14 -6.97 -7.64 8.94
N ASN A 15 -6.55 -6.39 9.16
CA ASN A 15 -7.45 -5.31 9.54
C ASN A 15 -8.43 -4.97 8.42
N LEU A 16 -7.94 -4.81 7.18
CA LEU A 16 -8.80 -4.57 6.01
C LEU A 16 -9.75 -5.75 5.76
N TYR A 17 -9.27 -6.98 5.92
CA TYR A 17 -10.09 -8.17 5.74
C TYR A 17 -11.24 -8.24 6.76
N LYS A 18 -10.96 -7.94 8.04
CA LYS A 18 -12.01 -7.84 9.07
C LYS A 18 -13.04 -6.77 8.73
N VAL A 19 -12.61 -5.61 8.23
CA VAL A 19 -13.53 -4.54 7.79
C VAL A 19 -14.37 -4.99 6.59
N TYR A 20 -13.76 -5.68 5.63
CA TYR A 20 -14.45 -6.20 4.46
C TYR A 20 -15.53 -7.22 4.83
N LEU A 21 -15.23 -8.15 5.75
CA LEU A 21 -16.18 -9.18 6.18
C LEU A 21 -17.34 -8.62 7.01
N LYS A 22 -17.08 -7.67 7.90
CA LYS A 22 -18.11 -7.07 8.76
C LYS A 22 -18.97 -6.05 8.02
N GLY A 23 -18.41 -5.37 7.04
CA GLY A 23 -19.10 -4.32 6.28
C GLY A 23 -19.74 -4.85 5.00
N LYS A 24 -20.80 -4.17 4.54
CA LYS A 24 -21.38 -4.40 3.20
C LYS A 24 -20.62 -3.57 2.14
N TYR A 25 -19.30 -3.71 2.08
CA TYR A 25 -18.44 -2.95 1.16
C TYR A 25 -18.16 -3.71 -0.14
N ASP A 26 -18.09 -2.97 -1.25
CA ASP A 26 -17.65 -3.49 -2.55
C ASP A 26 -16.13 -3.39 -2.74
N PHE A 27 -15.49 -2.46 -2.02
CA PHE A 27 -14.06 -2.20 -2.08
C PHE A 27 -13.55 -1.61 -0.78
N VAL A 28 -12.54 -2.24 -0.18
CA VAL A 28 -11.82 -1.68 0.97
C VAL A 28 -10.33 -1.63 0.67
N SER A 29 -9.69 -0.56 1.11
CA SER A 29 -8.29 -0.31 0.81
C SER A 29 -7.70 0.64 1.84
N ASN A 30 -6.38 0.65 1.98
CA ASN A 30 -5.63 1.68 2.71
C ASN A 30 -5.00 2.74 1.78
N SER A 31 -5.36 2.69 0.48
CA SER A 31 -4.79 3.50 -0.59
C SER A 31 -5.84 4.30 -1.38
N ILE A 32 -7.08 4.43 -0.88
CA ILE A 32 -8.05 5.39 -1.45
C ILE A 32 -7.65 6.81 -1.05
N LYS A 33 -7.31 6.98 0.22
CA LYS A 33 -6.63 8.15 0.78
C LYS A 33 -5.32 7.67 1.40
N ARG A 34 -4.21 8.25 0.94
CA ARG A 34 -2.87 7.90 1.38
C ARG A 34 -2.62 8.42 2.79
N THR A 35 -2.38 7.50 3.73
CA THR A 35 -1.91 7.81 5.09
C THR A 35 -0.76 6.87 5.49
N PHE A 36 -0.80 5.62 5.03
CA PHE A 36 0.31 4.69 5.16
C PHE A 36 1.46 4.98 4.17
N PRO A 37 2.68 4.46 4.42
CA PRO A 37 3.79 4.50 3.47
C PRO A 37 3.43 3.95 2.09
N ILE A 38 4.04 4.50 1.05
CA ILE A 38 3.99 3.95 -0.30
C ILE A 38 4.64 2.58 -0.29
N GLY A 39 4.00 1.60 -0.92
CA GLY A 39 4.44 0.21 -0.94
C GLY A 39 3.82 -0.68 0.16
N THR A 40 2.79 -0.18 0.83
CA THR A 40 1.98 -0.96 1.79
C THR A 40 0.55 -1.16 1.31
N ASP A 41 0.31 -1.02 0.00
CA ASP A 41 -1.02 -0.94 -0.57
C ASP A 41 -1.73 -2.28 -0.62
N ILE A 42 -2.90 -2.31 -0.01
CA ILE A 42 -3.79 -3.45 0.01
C ILE A 42 -5.16 -3.00 -0.47
N ARG A 43 -5.72 -3.81 -1.37
CA ARG A 43 -7.00 -3.59 -2.05
C ARG A 43 -7.76 -4.90 -2.01
N ILE A 44 -8.95 -4.89 -1.40
CA ILE A 44 -9.89 -6.01 -1.36
C ILE A 44 -11.17 -5.54 -2.05
N PHE A 45 -11.66 -6.30 -3.03
CA PHE A 45 -12.81 -5.93 -3.84
C PHE A 45 -13.72 -7.13 -4.13
N SER A 46 -14.98 -6.83 -4.40
CA SER A 46 -15.97 -7.81 -4.86
C SER A 46 -15.64 -8.31 -6.27
N LEU A 47 -15.50 -9.64 -6.41
CA LEU A 47 -15.33 -10.30 -7.70
C LEU A 47 -16.51 -10.02 -8.65
N LYS A 48 -17.75 -10.07 -8.15
CA LYS A 48 -18.96 -9.77 -8.93
C LYS A 48 -18.90 -8.36 -9.53
N LYS A 49 -18.47 -7.37 -8.75
CA LYS A 49 -18.31 -5.99 -9.21
C LYS A 49 -17.13 -5.88 -10.19
N LEU A 50 -16.01 -6.56 -9.93
CA LEU A 50 -14.87 -6.57 -10.85
C LEU A 50 -15.29 -7.08 -12.24
N ILE A 51 -15.97 -8.21 -12.33
CA ILE A 51 -16.44 -8.79 -13.61
C ILE A 51 -17.43 -7.84 -14.30
N LYS A 52 -18.36 -7.23 -13.55
CA LYS A 52 -19.32 -6.27 -14.11
C LYS A 52 -18.63 -5.06 -14.72
N TYR A 53 -17.62 -4.51 -14.04
CA TYR A 53 -17.00 -3.26 -14.43
C TYR A 53 -15.78 -3.42 -15.34
N SER A 54 -15.15 -4.60 -15.39
CA SER A 54 -14.08 -4.89 -16.36
C SER A 54 -14.56 -4.76 -17.81
N LYS A 55 -15.86 -5.00 -18.05
CA LYS A 55 -16.52 -4.76 -19.34
C LYS A 55 -16.65 -3.28 -19.73
N LYS A 56 -16.49 -2.37 -18.76
CA LYS A 56 -16.60 -0.90 -18.94
C LYS A 56 -15.25 -0.18 -18.93
N VAL A 57 -14.14 -0.91 -18.86
CA VAL A 57 -12.79 -0.37 -18.79
C VAL A 57 -12.02 -0.75 -20.06
N TYR A 58 -11.39 0.23 -20.70
CA TYR A 58 -10.77 0.11 -22.01
C TYR A 58 -9.35 0.71 -22.03
N GLY A 59 -8.53 0.26 -22.98
CA GLY A 59 -7.15 0.74 -23.17
C GLY A 59 -6.25 0.51 -21.95
N LYS A 60 -5.32 1.44 -21.72
CA LYS A 60 -4.34 1.40 -20.60
C LYS A 60 -4.99 1.27 -19.22
N LYS A 61 -6.25 1.69 -19.06
CA LYS A 61 -6.99 1.57 -17.79
C LYS A 61 -7.24 0.11 -17.39
N ARG A 62 -7.19 -0.85 -18.34
CA ARG A 62 -7.36 -2.29 -18.07
C ARG A 62 -6.19 -2.88 -17.28
N GLU A 63 -5.00 -2.31 -17.43
CA GLU A 63 -3.79 -2.70 -16.67
C GLU A 63 -3.99 -2.46 -15.17
N HIS A 64 -4.60 -1.33 -14.82
CA HIS A 64 -4.95 -1.01 -13.44
C HIS A 64 -6.27 -1.68 -13.05
N THR A 65 -6.23 -2.93 -12.60
CA THR A 65 -7.41 -3.75 -12.27
C THR A 65 -8.40 -3.08 -11.31
N CYS A 66 -7.92 -2.18 -10.44
CA CYS A 66 -8.74 -1.43 -9.48
C CYS A 66 -9.22 -0.05 -9.98
N TYR A 67 -8.92 0.35 -11.22
CA TYR A 67 -9.18 1.69 -11.75
C TYR A 67 -10.64 2.12 -11.54
N TYR A 68 -11.58 1.25 -11.89
CA TYR A 68 -13.01 1.56 -11.76
C TYR A 68 -13.42 1.81 -10.30
N PHE A 69 -12.91 1.00 -9.36
CA PHE A 69 -13.21 1.12 -7.93
C PHE A 69 -12.65 2.42 -7.33
N LEU A 70 -11.54 2.92 -7.84
CA LEU A 70 -10.91 4.17 -7.39
C LEU A 70 -11.63 5.40 -7.95
N LYS A 71 -11.97 5.40 -9.24
CA LYS A 71 -12.51 6.58 -9.93
C LYS A 71 -14.03 6.73 -9.83
N ASN A 72 -14.80 5.64 -9.73
CA ASN A 72 -16.27 5.72 -9.75
C ASN A 72 -16.89 5.56 -8.35
N LYS A 73 -17.40 6.67 -7.80
CA LYS A 73 -17.99 6.69 -6.44
C LYS A 73 -19.46 6.26 -6.40
N HIS A 74 -20.22 6.50 -7.46
CA HIS A 74 -21.69 6.46 -7.42
C HIS A 74 -22.32 5.06 -7.31
N ASN A 75 -21.55 3.97 -7.38
CA ASN A 75 -22.09 2.60 -7.34
C ASN A 75 -21.19 1.57 -6.62
N ILE A 76 -20.18 2.06 -5.91
CA ILE A 76 -19.22 1.23 -5.18
C ILE A 76 -19.28 1.67 -3.71
N LYS A 77 -19.68 0.76 -2.82
CA LYS A 77 -19.55 0.99 -1.38
C LYS A 77 -18.08 0.84 -0.99
N ARG A 78 -17.45 1.94 -0.57
CA ARG A 78 -16.00 1.98 -0.32
C ARG A 78 -15.68 2.29 1.12
N PHE A 79 -14.56 1.73 1.60
CA PHE A 79 -13.97 2.08 2.88
C PHE A 79 -12.47 2.33 2.71
N ASN A 80 -11.97 3.42 3.31
CA ASN A 80 -10.54 3.63 3.46
C ASN A 80 -10.12 3.32 4.90
N LEU A 81 -9.14 2.44 5.08
CA LEU A 81 -8.49 2.28 6.37
C LEU A 81 -7.41 3.36 6.50
N ASP A 82 -7.63 4.32 7.40
CA ASP A 82 -6.64 5.33 7.74
C ASP A 82 -5.61 4.77 8.74
N ALA A 83 -4.36 5.20 8.58
CA ALA A 83 -3.28 4.83 9.48
C ALA A 83 -3.45 5.45 10.87
N GLN A 84 -3.13 4.67 11.91
CA GLN A 84 -2.93 5.21 13.25
C GLN A 84 -1.73 6.17 13.26
N LYS A 85 -1.65 7.08 14.24
CA LYS A 85 -0.59 8.11 14.34
C LYS A 85 0.82 7.56 14.13
N LYS A 86 1.13 6.38 14.70
CA LYS A 86 2.45 5.72 14.56
C LYS A 86 2.77 5.19 13.16
N HIS A 87 1.75 4.96 12.32
CA HIS A 87 1.87 4.44 10.96
C HIS A 87 1.54 5.48 9.89
N ASN A 88 1.08 6.67 10.30
CA ASN A 88 0.73 7.77 9.40
C ASN A 88 1.99 8.43 8.84
N ARG A 89 2.52 7.84 7.77
CA ARG A 89 3.82 8.16 7.16
C ARG A 89 3.72 8.15 5.64
N PRO A 90 2.87 9.01 5.04
CA PRO A 90 2.70 9.08 3.59
C PRO A 90 3.96 9.58 2.88
N ASP A 91 4.90 10.16 3.62
CA ASP A 91 6.22 10.62 3.18
C ASP A 91 7.25 9.49 3.00
N LEU A 92 6.95 8.28 3.47
CA LEU A 92 7.84 7.13 3.37
C LEU A 92 7.49 6.28 2.14
N ARG A 93 8.52 5.90 1.39
CA ARG A 93 8.42 5.04 0.20
C ARG A 93 9.21 3.76 0.38
N ILE A 94 8.52 2.62 0.34
CA ILE A 94 9.06 1.26 0.53
C ILE A 94 8.53 0.27 -0.53
N THR A 95 8.21 0.77 -1.72
CA THR A 95 7.98 -0.02 -2.96
C THR A 95 9.29 -0.13 -3.74
N LEU A 96 9.36 -0.97 -4.78
CA LEU A 96 10.56 -1.28 -5.57
C LEU A 96 10.38 -0.90 -7.06
N ASP A 97 10.54 0.38 -7.40
CA ASP A 97 10.53 0.84 -8.80
C ASP A 97 11.87 1.44 -9.25
N TYR A 98 12.65 2.03 -8.33
CA TYR A 98 13.91 2.70 -8.62
C TYR A 98 15.14 2.02 -7.97
N PRO A 99 16.36 2.20 -8.49
CA PRO A 99 17.57 1.73 -7.84
C PRO A 99 17.73 2.23 -6.40
N GLU A 100 17.28 3.46 -6.10
CA GLU A 100 17.29 4.02 -4.76
C GLU A 100 16.29 3.34 -3.81
N ASP A 101 15.16 2.86 -4.33
CA ASP A 101 14.22 2.03 -3.57
C ASP A 101 14.89 0.72 -3.13
N PHE A 102 15.57 0.05 -4.06
CA PHE A 102 16.31 -1.17 -3.77
C PHE A 102 17.39 -0.94 -2.70
N LYS A 103 18.12 0.18 -2.75
CA LYS A 103 19.12 0.54 -1.73
C LYS A 103 18.50 0.66 -0.34
N LEU A 104 17.32 1.27 -0.22
CA LEU A 104 16.60 1.37 1.06
C LEU A 104 16.10 -0.01 1.52
N ILE A 105 15.39 -0.74 0.65
CA ILE A 105 14.82 -2.07 0.94
C ILE A 105 15.91 -3.04 1.38
N LYS A 106 17.03 -3.09 0.66
CA LYS A 106 18.19 -3.94 1.01
C LYS A 106 18.72 -3.63 2.41
N LYS A 107 18.82 -2.34 2.78
CA LYS A 107 19.26 -1.93 4.13
C LYS A 107 18.29 -2.36 5.22
N ILE A 108 16.99 -2.24 4.98
CA ILE A 108 15.94 -2.70 5.90
C ILE A 108 16.09 -4.21 6.13
N PHE A 109 16.15 -5.02 5.07
CA PHE A 109 16.29 -6.47 5.20
C PHE A 109 17.60 -6.88 5.87
N ILE A 110 18.75 -6.31 5.50
CA ILE A 110 20.04 -6.61 6.14
C ILE A 110 20.01 -6.29 7.64
N PHE A 111 19.36 -5.20 8.04
CA PHE A 111 19.27 -4.82 9.45
C PHE A 111 18.38 -5.78 10.25
N PHE A 112 17.19 -6.11 9.73
CA PHE A 112 16.22 -6.91 10.46
C PHE A 112 16.51 -8.42 10.40
N ASN A 113 16.97 -8.96 9.27
CA ASN A 113 17.25 -10.41 9.16
C ASN A 113 18.38 -10.88 10.09
N LYS A 114 19.25 -9.97 10.54
CA LYS A 114 20.27 -10.27 11.55
C LYS A 114 19.71 -10.44 12.97
N LYS A 115 18.51 -9.91 13.23
CA LYS A 115 17.96 -9.77 14.59
C LYS A 115 16.58 -10.42 14.77
N TYR A 116 15.82 -10.60 13.70
CA TYR A 116 14.44 -11.02 13.76
C TYR A 116 14.10 -11.96 12.61
N LYS A 117 13.29 -12.99 12.91
CA LYS A 117 12.67 -13.85 11.90
C LYS A 117 11.59 -13.10 11.09
N TYR A 118 10.86 -12.21 11.75
CA TYR A 118 9.82 -11.37 11.16
C TYR A 118 9.88 -9.96 11.74
N PHE A 119 9.52 -8.97 10.94
CA PHE A 119 9.41 -7.58 11.36
C PHE A 119 8.19 -6.92 10.71
N ASP A 120 7.66 -5.90 11.37
CA ASP A 120 6.42 -5.22 11.01
C ASP A 120 6.68 -3.76 10.59
N LEU A 121 5.63 -3.09 10.10
CA LEU A 121 5.73 -1.71 9.62
C LEU A 121 6.20 -0.74 10.70
N SER A 122 5.84 -0.97 11.97
CA SER A 122 6.25 -0.11 13.08
C SER A 122 7.76 -0.16 13.27
N LYS A 123 8.35 -1.36 13.16
CA LYS A 123 9.81 -1.54 13.21
C LYS A 123 10.48 -0.85 12.03
N ILE A 124 9.94 -1.01 10.81
CA ILE A 124 10.47 -0.37 9.60
C ILE A 124 10.47 1.16 9.74
N ILE A 125 9.34 1.75 10.15
CA ILE A 125 9.21 3.19 10.37
C ILE A 125 10.22 3.66 11.41
N SER A 126 10.32 2.97 12.56
CA SER A 126 11.29 3.31 13.61
C SER A 126 12.74 3.26 13.11
N PHE A 127 13.08 2.26 12.30
CA PHE A 127 14.41 2.14 11.69
C PHE A 127 14.72 3.32 10.77
N VAL A 128 13.77 3.70 9.91
CA VAL A 128 13.96 4.80 8.96
C VAL A 128 14.04 6.16 9.68
N ASP A 129 13.24 6.37 10.72
CA ASP A 129 13.24 7.62 11.49
C ASP A 129 14.52 7.83 12.28
N LYS A 130 15.10 6.75 12.81
CA LYS A 130 16.43 6.78 13.44
C LYS A 130 17.56 6.94 12.43
N ASN A 131 17.29 6.74 11.13
CA ASN A 131 18.29 6.78 10.06
C ASN A 131 17.81 7.67 8.90
N PRO A 132 17.65 8.99 9.10
CA PRO A 132 17.07 9.89 8.10
C PRO A 132 17.85 9.90 6.78
N LYS A 133 19.15 9.58 6.79
CA LYS A 133 19.97 9.38 5.58
C LYS A 133 19.44 8.30 4.65
N TYR A 134 18.79 7.25 5.19
CA TYR A 134 18.19 6.18 4.37
C TYR A 134 16.87 6.61 3.76
N LYS A 135 16.05 7.38 4.49
CA LYS A 135 14.83 8.00 3.92
C LYS A 135 15.15 8.88 2.72
N LYS A 136 16.25 9.63 2.79
CA LYS A 136 16.65 10.56 1.71
C LYS A 136 16.91 9.86 0.37
N LEU A 137 17.29 8.57 0.38
CA LEU A 137 17.64 7.81 -0.83
C LEU A 137 16.58 7.93 -1.93
N ASN A 138 15.31 7.73 -1.58
CA ASN A 138 14.20 7.71 -2.54
C ASN A 138 13.13 8.77 -2.23
N SER A 139 13.36 9.66 -1.27
CA SER A 139 12.38 10.70 -0.87
C SER A 139 11.91 11.61 -2.01
N LYS A 140 12.77 11.87 -3.01
CA LYS A 140 12.41 12.62 -4.22
C LYS A 140 11.25 11.97 -5.01
N TYR A 141 11.03 10.67 -4.85
CA TYR A 141 9.98 9.92 -5.54
C TYR A 141 8.70 9.74 -4.72
N ALA A 142 8.65 10.23 -3.47
CA ALA A 142 7.53 10.01 -2.56
C ALA A 142 6.24 10.76 -2.96
N LYS A 143 6.29 11.67 -3.95
CA LYS A 143 5.12 12.40 -4.45
C LYS A 143 4.53 11.85 -5.76
N HIS A 144 5.13 10.81 -6.36
CA HIS A 144 4.81 10.41 -7.74
C HIS A 144 3.61 9.47 -7.95
N TYR A 145 2.77 9.23 -6.94
CA TYR A 145 1.66 8.27 -7.07
C TYR A 145 0.31 8.91 -6.74
N GLU A 146 -0.22 9.66 -7.70
CA GLU A 146 -1.64 9.94 -7.79
C GLU A 146 -2.18 9.27 -9.06
N LEU A 147 -2.96 8.20 -8.89
CA LEU A 147 -3.75 7.59 -9.97
C LEU A 147 -4.91 8.48 -10.35
#